data_AF-A0A9W8CX92-F1
#
_entry.id   AF-A0A9W8CX92-F1
#
_cell.length_a   1.000
_cell.length_b   1.000
_cell.length_c   1.000
_cell.angle_alpha   90.00
_cell.angle_beta   90.00
_cell.angle_gamma   90.00
#
_symmetry.space_group_name_H-M   'P 1'
#
loop_
_entity.id
_entity.type
_entity.pdbx_description
1 polymer ?
#
loop_
_entity_poly.entity_id
_entity_poly.type
_entity_poly.pdbx_seq_one_letter_code
_entity_poly.pdbx_strand_id
1 'polypeptide(L)'
;QSLDVGSASELYRMLDKLKGKVSHLPARDLLRKDYKQWVVTDASGRNWTVGISSISYRLRKWLKRDGRGGIEAAVAEWIGRQGLDLALVMTHGKAKEAKGGDKVYGRDLAVAFAPGATTLRQRQLVLQGLRDAECLGLRDYFGGGGNPGDVAMSLFTQTRAESSRKQAFPAVKAVIEAVL
;
A
#
# COMPACT_ATOMS: atom_id res chain seq x y z
N GLN A 1 -7.94 17.44 30.08
CA GLN A 1 -7.76 16.11 30.71
C GLN A 1 -6.28 15.80 30.67
N SER A 2 -5.59 15.80 31.82
CA SER A 2 -4.21 15.29 31.88
C SER A 2 -4.25 13.79 31.65
N LEU A 3 -3.29 13.28 30.87
CA LEU A 3 -3.10 11.85 30.69
C LEU A 3 -2.38 11.36 31.94
N ASP A 4 -3.14 10.87 32.91
CA ASP A 4 -2.59 10.14 34.06
C ASP A 4 -2.24 8.74 33.58
N VAL A 5 -0.94 8.50 33.33
CA VAL A 5 -0.45 7.24 32.77
C VAL A 5 0.62 6.70 33.70
N GLY A 6 0.28 5.64 34.43
CA GLY A 6 1.11 5.08 35.51
C GLY A 6 2.41 4.43 35.05
N SER A 7 2.60 4.22 33.73
CA SER A 7 3.85 3.70 33.17
C SER A 7 4.06 4.00 31.69
N ALA A 8 5.32 3.99 31.23
CA ALA A 8 5.66 4.10 29.80
C ALA A 8 5.00 3.01 28.93
N SER A 9 4.82 1.81 29.48
CA SER A 9 4.14 0.69 28.81
C SER A 9 2.66 0.96 28.57
N GLU A 10 1.97 1.59 29.51
CA GLU A 10 0.57 2.00 29.36
C GLU A 10 0.42 3.12 28.34
N LEU A 11 1.32 4.11 28.38
CA LEU A 11 1.34 5.20 27.40
C LEU A 11 1.56 4.63 26.00
N TYR A 12 2.51 3.71 25.85
CA TYR A 12 2.76 3.02 24.58
C TYR A 12 1.52 2.27 24.08
N ARG A 13 0.85 1.50 24.94
CA ARG A 13 -0.38 0.78 24.57
C ARG A 13 -1.51 1.73 24.18
N MET A 14 -1.65 2.86 24.88
CA MET A 14 -2.64 3.89 24.55
C MET A 14 -2.34 4.54 23.20
N LEU A 15 -1.10 4.95 22.97
CA LEU A 15 -0.67 5.57 21.70
C LEU A 15 -0.78 4.59 20.53
N ASP A 16 -0.39 3.32 20.70
CA ASP A 16 -0.54 2.28 19.67
C ASP A 16 -2.03 2.05 19.33
N LYS A 17 -2.89 2.02 20.36
CA LYS A 17 -4.34 1.91 20.18
C LYS A 17 -4.91 3.12 19.43
N LEU A 18 -4.47 4.33 19.75
CA LEU A 18 -4.90 5.56 19.06
C LEU A 18 -4.40 5.62 17.62
N LYS A 19 -3.16 5.18 17.36
CA LYS A 19 -2.57 5.12 16.01
C LYS A 19 -3.39 4.24 15.06
N GLY A 20 -3.98 3.16 15.58
CA GLY A 20 -4.88 2.27 14.84
C GLY A 20 -6.34 2.74 14.73
N LYS A 21 -6.76 3.79 15.46
CA LYS A 21 -8.12 4.37 15.39
C LYS A 21 -8.26 5.33 14.21
N VAL A 22 -7.88 4.90 13.01
CA VAL A 22 -8.09 5.68 11.77
C VAL A 22 -9.33 5.25 11.00
N SER A 23 -10.12 4.32 11.54
CA SER A 23 -11.31 3.78 10.88
C SER A 23 -12.43 4.80 10.65
N HIS A 24 -12.42 5.94 11.35
CA HIS A 24 -13.37 7.03 11.16
C HIS A 24 -12.92 8.02 10.07
N LEU A 25 -11.65 7.94 9.62
CA LEU A 25 -11.13 8.82 8.59
C LEU A 25 -11.61 8.34 7.20
N PRO A 26 -11.97 9.29 6.31
CA PRO A 26 -12.25 8.97 4.92
C PRO A 26 -10.99 8.46 4.24
N ALA A 27 -11.16 7.66 3.18
CA ALA A 27 -10.06 7.03 2.43
C ALA A 27 -8.99 8.05 1.99
N ARG A 28 -9.40 9.27 1.60
CA ARG A 28 -8.50 10.37 1.25
C ARG A 28 -7.52 10.73 2.36
N ASP A 29 -8.03 10.87 3.58
CA ASP A 29 -7.21 11.28 4.73
C ASP A 29 -6.31 10.14 5.20
N LEU A 30 -6.70 8.89 4.96
CA LEU A 30 -5.82 7.73 5.15
C LEU A 30 -4.61 7.79 4.21
N LEU A 31 -4.83 8.08 2.92
CA LEU A 31 -3.77 8.14 1.90
C LEU A 31 -2.78 9.28 2.15
N ARG A 32 -3.26 10.45 2.60
CA ARG A 32 -2.41 11.63 2.86
C ARG A 32 -1.52 11.49 4.10
N LYS A 33 -1.92 10.71 5.12
CA LYS A 33 -1.36 10.78 6.48
C LYS A 33 0.16 10.55 6.56
N ASP A 34 0.68 9.57 5.85
CA ASP A 34 2.13 9.27 5.77
C ASP A 34 2.48 8.98 4.31
N TYR A 35 2.40 10.05 3.51
CA TYR A 35 2.63 10.05 2.08
C TYR A 35 4.04 10.56 1.73
N LYS A 36 4.64 9.96 0.72
CA LYS A 36 5.86 10.45 0.08
C LYS A 36 5.77 10.26 -1.43
N GLN A 37 6.37 11.19 -2.16
CA GLN A 37 6.39 11.22 -3.62
C GLN A 37 7.82 11.34 -4.12
N TRP A 38 8.11 10.67 -5.22
CA TRP A 38 9.40 10.72 -5.90
C TRP A 38 9.20 10.76 -7.41
N VAL A 39 10.24 11.22 -8.10
CA VAL A 39 10.37 11.04 -9.55
C VAL A 39 11.46 10.00 -9.78
N VAL A 40 11.17 8.99 -10.60
CA VAL A 40 12.11 7.92 -10.97
C VAL A 40 12.18 7.87 -12.50
N THR A 41 13.37 7.90 -13.05
CA THR A 41 13.58 7.83 -14.50
C THR A 41 13.77 6.37 -14.91
N ASP A 42 13.04 5.91 -15.91
CA ASP A 42 13.20 4.56 -16.47
C ASP A 42 14.36 4.48 -17.47
N ALA A 43 14.66 3.27 -17.96
CA ALA A 43 15.76 3.03 -18.89
C ALA A 43 15.59 3.74 -20.25
N SER A 44 14.37 4.15 -20.60
CA SER A 44 14.09 4.94 -21.81
C SER A 44 14.28 6.45 -21.62
N GLY A 45 14.57 6.89 -20.39
CA GLY A 45 14.68 8.30 -20.03
C GLY A 45 13.34 8.96 -19.66
N ARG A 46 12.24 8.20 -19.58
CA ARG A 46 10.93 8.72 -19.16
C ARG A 46 10.88 8.84 -17.64
N ASN A 47 10.37 9.97 -17.15
CA ASN A 47 10.14 10.20 -15.73
C ASN A 47 8.80 9.60 -15.29
N TRP A 48 8.83 8.89 -14.17
CA TRP A 48 7.68 8.35 -13.46
C TRP A 48 7.49 9.06 -12.14
N THR A 49 6.30 9.62 -11.92
CA THR A 49 5.89 10.18 -10.64
C THR A 49 5.30 9.06 -9.77
N VAL A 50 6.00 8.70 -8.71
CA VAL A 50 5.67 7.56 -7.84
C VAL A 50 5.29 8.05 -6.46
N GLY A 51 4.11 7.65 -5.97
CA GLY A 51 3.63 7.96 -4.62
C GLY A 51 3.50 6.72 -3.74
N ILE A 52 3.99 6.78 -2.49
CA ILE A 52 3.80 5.71 -1.50
C ILE A 52 3.08 6.26 -0.26
N SER A 53 1.90 5.71 0.02
CA SER A 53 1.12 5.98 1.23
C SER A 53 1.28 4.85 2.24
N SER A 54 1.67 5.16 3.48
CA SER A 54 1.80 4.15 4.56
C SER A 54 0.67 4.29 5.59
N ILE A 55 -0.22 3.31 5.65
CA ILE A 55 -1.46 3.39 6.42
C ILE A 55 -1.45 2.35 7.53
N SER A 56 -1.61 2.80 8.79
CA SER A 56 -1.79 1.92 9.96
C SER A 56 -3.22 1.33 10.05
N TYR A 57 -3.74 0.83 8.92
CA TYR A 57 -5.05 0.22 8.80
C TYR A 57 -5.02 -0.93 7.81
N ARG A 58 -4.96 -2.18 8.32
CA ARG A 58 -4.88 -3.41 7.51
C ARG A 58 -5.87 -3.44 6.36
N LEU A 59 -5.41 -3.85 5.16
CA LEU A 59 -6.23 -3.93 3.95
C LEU A 59 -7.48 -4.76 4.18
N ARG A 60 -7.39 -5.86 4.93
CA ARG A 60 -8.57 -6.69 5.27
C ARG A 60 -9.69 -5.90 5.96
N LYS A 61 -9.32 -5.00 6.89
CA LYS A 61 -10.30 -4.15 7.58
C LYS A 61 -10.87 -3.10 6.64
N TRP A 62 -10.01 -2.55 5.78
CA TRP A 62 -10.41 -1.55 4.80
C TRP A 62 -11.36 -2.13 3.75
N LEU A 63 -11.06 -3.31 3.21
CA LEU A 63 -11.93 -4.05 2.30
C LEU A 63 -13.29 -4.35 2.94
N LYS A 64 -13.32 -4.71 4.22
CA LYS A 64 -14.58 -4.92 4.94
C LYS A 64 -15.41 -3.63 5.10
N ARG A 65 -14.76 -2.47 5.23
CA ARG A 65 -15.40 -1.16 5.45
C ARG A 65 -15.91 -0.55 4.16
N ASP A 66 -15.05 -0.49 3.14
CA ASP A 66 -15.28 0.32 1.92
C ASP A 66 -15.49 -0.55 0.68
N GLY A 67 -15.30 -1.88 0.79
CA GLY A 67 -15.26 -2.77 -0.36
C GLY A 67 -14.03 -2.54 -1.24
N ARG A 68 -13.85 -3.38 -2.25
CA ARG A 68 -12.75 -3.23 -3.22
C ARG A 68 -12.92 -1.99 -4.09
N GLY A 69 -14.10 -1.81 -4.67
CA GLY A 69 -14.38 -0.68 -5.56
C GLY A 69 -14.24 0.69 -4.88
N GLY A 70 -14.63 0.81 -3.61
CA GLY A 70 -14.45 2.06 -2.84
C GLY A 70 -12.97 2.41 -2.63
N ILE A 71 -12.12 1.40 -2.38
CA ILE A 71 -10.67 1.61 -2.27
C ILE A 71 -10.08 1.99 -3.64
N GLU A 72 -10.45 1.28 -4.70
CA GLU A 72 -9.99 1.55 -6.06
C GLU A 72 -10.35 2.98 -6.50
N ALA A 73 -11.58 3.42 -6.26
CA ALA A 73 -12.02 4.78 -6.54
C ALA A 73 -11.22 5.83 -5.76
N ALA A 74 -11.01 5.62 -4.46
CA ALA A 74 -10.24 6.54 -3.62
C ALA A 74 -8.77 6.63 -4.05
N VAL A 75 -8.16 5.50 -4.44
CA VAL A 75 -6.78 5.47 -4.93
C VAL A 75 -6.67 6.13 -6.30
N ALA A 76 -7.62 5.89 -7.21
CA ALA A 76 -7.66 6.54 -8.52
C ALA A 76 -7.81 8.07 -8.40
N GLU A 77 -8.69 8.54 -7.52
CA GLU A 77 -8.83 9.97 -7.21
C GLU A 77 -7.52 10.55 -6.66
N TRP A 78 -6.85 9.81 -5.76
CA TRP A 78 -5.57 10.23 -5.19
C TRP A 78 -4.46 10.32 -6.24
N ILE A 79 -4.38 9.34 -7.14
CA ILE A 79 -3.47 9.35 -8.29
C ILE A 79 -3.67 10.63 -9.12
N GLY A 80 -4.92 10.94 -9.49
CA GLY A 80 -5.22 12.15 -10.27
C GLY A 80 -4.86 13.43 -9.53
N ARG A 81 -5.20 13.53 -8.24
CA ARG A 81 -4.91 14.71 -7.40
C ARG A 81 -3.42 14.99 -7.22
N GLN A 82 -2.59 13.95 -7.13
CA GLN A 82 -1.14 14.08 -6.92
C GLN A 82 -0.33 14.00 -8.22
N GLY A 83 -0.98 13.77 -9.36
CA GLY A 83 -0.31 13.63 -10.66
C GLY A 83 0.63 12.42 -10.73
N LEU A 84 0.19 11.27 -10.20
CA LEU A 84 1.03 10.07 -10.12
C LEU A 84 0.93 9.23 -11.38
N ASP A 85 2.05 8.65 -11.81
CA ASP A 85 2.05 7.54 -12.77
C ASP A 85 1.79 6.20 -12.06
N LEU A 86 2.28 6.08 -10.82
CA LEU A 86 2.22 4.87 -9.98
C LEU A 86 1.94 5.23 -8.52
N ALA A 87 0.90 4.64 -7.94
CA ALA A 87 0.62 4.71 -6.52
C ALA A 87 0.82 3.34 -5.86
N LEU A 88 1.53 3.34 -4.73
CA LEU A 88 1.62 2.22 -3.82
C LEU A 88 0.98 2.58 -2.49
N VAL A 89 0.13 1.69 -1.97
CA VAL A 89 -0.51 1.86 -0.67
C VAL A 89 -0.09 0.70 0.22
N MET A 90 0.79 0.99 1.17
CA MET A 90 1.28 0.04 2.16
C MET A 90 0.36 0.08 3.38
N THR A 91 -0.38 -0.98 3.62
CA THR A 91 -1.22 -1.09 4.82
C THR A 91 -0.56 -1.99 5.85
N HIS A 92 -0.74 -1.68 7.13
CA HIS A 92 -0.21 -2.50 8.22
C HIS A 92 -1.06 -2.43 9.48
N GLY A 93 -0.87 -3.39 10.38
CA GLY A 93 -1.53 -3.43 11.68
C GLY A 93 -2.07 -4.82 12.02
N LYS A 94 -2.89 -4.91 13.07
CA LYS A 94 -3.43 -6.19 13.54
C LYS A 94 -4.87 -6.43 13.05
N ALA A 95 -5.15 -7.57 12.42
CA ALA A 95 -6.49 -7.98 12.02
C ALA A 95 -6.74 -9.44 12.44
N LYS A 96 -8.00 -9.81 12.71
CA LYS A 96 -8.35 -11.23 12.84
C LYS A 96 -8.25 -11.86 11.45
N GLU A 97 -7.77 -13.09 11.32
CA GLU A 97 -7.74 -13.84 10.05
C GLU A 97 -8.97 -14.76 9.91
N ALA A 98 -9.47 -15.31 11.02
CA ALA A 98 -10.73 -16.06 11.07
C ALA A 98 -11.73 -15.42 12.04
N LYS A 99 -13.02 -15.72 11.88
CA LYS A 99 -14.05 -15.35 12.87
C LYS A 99 -13.70 -16.05 14.19
N GLY A 100 -13.64 -15.29 15.28
CA GLY A 100 -13.25 -15.80 16.60
C GLY A 100 -11.74 -15.84 16.88
N GLY A 101 -10.88 -15.89 15.86
CA GLY A 101 -9.43 -15.99 16.04
C GLY A 101 -8.74 -14.74 16.57
N ASP A 102 -7.45 -14.89 16.85
CA ASP A 102 -6.57 -13.83 17.33
C ASP A 102 -6.26 -12.77 16.27
N LYS A 103 -5.91 -11.57 16.75
CA LYS A 103 -5.49 -10.47 15.88
C LYS A 103 -4.02 -10.63 15.53
N VAL A 104 -3.73 -11.01 14.30
CA VAL A 104 -2.37 -11.18 13.76
C VAL A 104 -1.92 -9.87 13.12
N TYR A 105 -0.65 -9.49 13.36
CA TYR A 105 -0.04 -8.36 12.67
C TYR A 105 0.33 -8.77 11.24
N GLY A 106 0.11 -7.89 10.27
CA GLY A 106 0.62 -8.10 8.93
C GLY A 106 0.81 -6.80 8.16
N ARG A 107 1.30 -6.96 6.93
CA ARG A 107 1.41 -5.91 5.92
C ARG A 107 0.76 -6.35 4.61
N ASP A 108 0.18 -5.39 3.89
CA ASP A 108 -0.35 -5.59 2.55
C ASP A 108 0.13 -4.44 1.66
N LEU A 109 0.21 -4.68 0.36
CA LEU A 109 0.60 -3.71 -0.64
C LEU A 109 -0.48 -3.64 -1.72
N ALA A 110 -1.00 -2.44 -1.98
CA ALA A 110 -1.78 -2.17 -3.17
C ALA A 110 -0.93 -1.40 -4.18
N VAL A 111 -1.03 -1.73 -5.46
CA VAL A 111 -0.30 -1.11 -6.56
C VAL A 111 -1.29 -0.70 -7.63
N ALA A 112 -1.35 0.59 -7.96
CA ALA A 112 -2.27 1.14 -8.95
C ALA A 112 -1.53 2.08 -9.91
N PHE A 113 -1.91 2.06 -11.17
CA PHE A 113 -1.31 2.90 -12.22
C PHE A 113 -2.30 3.97 -12.66
N ALA A 114 -1.81 5.15 -13.03
CA ALA A 114 -2.65 6.13 -13.68
C ALA A 114 -3.19 5.61 -15.01
N PRO A 115 -4.47 5.92 -15.35
CA PRO A 115 -4.99 5.69 -16.68
C PRO A 115 -4.12 6.37 -17.73
N GLY A 116 -3.72 5.65 -18.77
CA GLY A 116 -2.92 6.18 -19.89
C GLY A 116 -1.45 6.51 -19.58
N ALA A 117 -1.03 6.53 -18.32
CA ALA A 117 0.35 6.86 -17.94
C ALA A 117 1.37 5.81 -18.42
N THR A 118 0.95 4.55 -18.52
CA THR A 118 1.84 3.41 -18.79
C THR A 118 1.18 2.43 -19.75
N THR A 119 1.99 1.76 -20.56
CA THR A 119 1.54 0.66 -21.42
C THR A 119 1.24 -0.59 -20.59
N LEU A 120 0.42 -1.50 -21.13
CA LEU A 120 0.14 -2.77 -20.46
C LEU A 120 1.42 -3.57 -20.16
N ARG A 121 2.38 -3.56 -21.10
CA ARG A 121 3.67 -4.23 -20.95
C ARG A 121 4.47 -3.65 -19.77
N GLN A 122 4.55 -2.33 -19.66
CA GLN A 122 5.24 -1.68 -18.54
C GLN A 122 4.59 -2.04 -17.21
N ARG A 123 3.24 -2.05 -17.13
CA ARG A 123 2.53 -2.48 -15.91
C ARG A 123 2.86 -3.92 -15.54
N GLN A 124 2.87 -4.82 -16.51
CA GLN A 124 3.22 -6.23 -16.30
C GLN A 124 4.66 -6.38 -15.80
N LEU A 125 5.63 -5.68 -16.41
CA LEU A 125 7.02 -5.69 -15.98
C LEU A 125 7.19 -5.16 -14.56
N VAL A 126 6.54 -4.03 -14.23
CA VAL A 126 6.57 -3.48 -12.86
C VAL A 126 5.98 -4.46 -11.85
N LEU A 127 4.78 -4.99 -12.13
CA LEU A 127 4.12 -5.93 -11.22
C LEU A 127 4.93 -7.23 -11.05
N GLN A 128 5.54 -7.72 -12.13
CA GLN A 128 6.40 -8.90 -12.08
C GLN A 128 7.68 -8.61 -11.28
N GLY A 129 8.38 -7.51 -11.55
CA GLY A 129 9.57 -7.11 -10.81
C GLY A 129 9.30 -6.90 -9.32
N LEU A 130 8.13 -6.38 -8.95
CA LEU A 130 7.73 -6.26 -7.54
C LEU A 130 7.45 -7.63 -6.88
N ARG A 131 6.93 -8.62 -7.63
CA ARG A 131 6.75 -9.98 -7.13
C ARG A 131 8.10 -10.68 -6.91
N ASP A 132 9.02 -10.49 -7.86
CA ASP A 132 10.35 -11.11 -7.84
C ASP A 132 11.29 -10.46 -6.82
N ALA A 133 10.95 -9.25 -6.34
CA ALA A 133 11.65 -8.61 -5.23
C ALA A 133 11.45 -9.39 -3.92
N GLU A 134 12.34 -10.34 -3.63
CA GLU A 134 12.30 -11.20 -2.44
C GLU A 134 12.18 -10.42 -1.12
N CYS A 135 12.76 -9.22 -1.06
CA CYS A 135 12.70 -8.34 0.10
C CYS A 135 11.27 -7.88 0.42
N LEU A 136 10.36 -7.88 -0.56
CA LEU A 136 8.94 -7.60 -0.36
C LEU A 136 8.17 -8.88 0.00
N GLY A 137 8.51 -10.02 -0.59
CA GLY A 137 7.82 -11.29 -0.36
C GLY A 137 6.33 -11.19 -0.63
N LEU A 138 5.95 -10.68 -1.80
CA LEU A 138 4.56 -10.45 -2.18
C LEU A 138 3.87 -11.74 -2.59
N ARG A 139 2.60 -11.89 -2.17
CA ARG A 139 1.67 -12.91 -2.69
C ARG A 139 0.37 -12.23 -3.08
N ASP A 140 -0.27 -12.67 -4.15
CA ASP A 140 -1.56 -12.11 -4.57
C ASP A 140 -2.58 -12.25 -3.43
N TYR A 141 -3.25 -11.14 -3.10
CA TYR A 141 -4.15 -11.08 -1.95
C TYR A 141 -5.38 -12.00 -2.09
N PHE A 142 -5.85 -12.19 -3.32
CA PHE A 142 -6.99 -13.06 -3.65
C PHE A 142 -6.60 -14.38 -4.34
N GLY A 143 -5.34 -14.81 -4.24
CA GLY A 143 -4.91 -16.14 -4.73
C GLY A 143 -4.59 -16.25 -6.22
N GLY A 144 -4.47 -15.13 -6.94
CA GLY A 144 -4.04 -15.09 -8.35
C GLY A 144 -5.18 -15.32 -9.35
N GLY A 145 -5.20 -14.55 -10.44
CA GLY A 145 -6.19 -14.70 -11.52
C GLY A 145 -6.85 -13.43 -12.04
N GLY A 146 -6.48 -12.25 -11.51
CA GLY A 146 -6.88 -11.00 -12.16
C GLY A 146 -6.14 -10.83 -13.48
N ASN A 147 -6.85 -10.78 -14.60
CA ASN A 147 -6.26 -10.39 -15.88
C ASN A 147 -5.61 -9.00 -15.72
N PRO A 148 -4.29 -8.84 -15.98
CA PRO A 148 -3.58 -7.56 -15.80
C PRO A 148 -4.17 -6.41 -16.64
N GLY A 149 -4.99 -6.73 -17.65
CA GLY A 149 -5.56 -5.78 -18.59
C GLY A 149 -6.71 -4.93 -18.04
N ASP A 150 -7.43 -5.38 -17.01
CA ASP A 150 -8.73 -4.78 -16.62
C ASP A 150 -8.79 -4.29 -15.18
N VAL A 151 -7.77 -4.63 -14.37
CA VAL A 151 -7.78 -4.30 -12.95
C VAL A 151 -6.94 -3.05 -12.71
N ALA A 152 -7.59 -1.93 -12.38
CA ALA A 152 -6.93 -0.66 -12.05
C ALA A 152 -5.94 -0.75 -10.88
N MET A 153 -6.06 -1.78 -10.03
CA MET A 153 -5.26 -1.97 -8.83
C MET A 153 -4.97 -3.46 -8.52
N SER A 154 -3.69 -3.79 -8.35
CA SER A 154 -3.24 -5.09 -7.86
C SER A 154 -3.06 -5.07 -6.35
N LEU A 155 -3.50 -6.13 -5.67
CA LEU A 155 -3.48 -6.25 -4.21
C LEU A 155 -2.63 -7.45 -3.80
N PHE A 156 -1.72 -7.24 -2.86
CA PHE A 156 -0.76 -8.22 -2.38
C PHE A 156 -0.76 -8.30 -0.85
N THR A 157 -0.59 -9.51 -0.33
CA THR A 157 -0.10 -9.73 1.04
C THR A 157 1.42 -9.64 1.03
N GLN A 158 2.00 -8.92 2.00
CA GLN A 158 3.44 -8.80 2.15
C GLN A 158 3.90 -9.72 3.29
N THR A 159 4.65 -10.77 2.96
CA THR A 159 5.05 -11.80 3.95
C THR A 159 6.27 -11.40 4.77
N ARG A 160 7.10 -10.50 4.25
CA ARG A 160 8.20 -9.85 4.96
C ARG A 160 7.65 -8.66 5.75
N ALA A 161 7.17 -8.90 6.97
CA ALA A 161 6.53 -7.91 7.83
C ALA A 161 7.50 -6.82 8.35
N GLU A 162 8.81 -7.04 8.23
CA GLU A 162 9.89 -6.10 8.51
C GLU A 162 10.07 -5.06 7.38
N SER A 163 9.61 -5.37 6.17
CA SER A 163 9.82 -4.54 4.98
C SER A 163 8.85 -3.36 4.95
N SER A 164 9.29 -2.25 5.52
CA SER A 164 8.60 -0.96 5.51
C SER A 164 8.82 -0.20 4.19
N ARG A 165 8.26 1.01 4.08
CA ARG A 165 8.53 1.93 2.96
C ARG A 165 10.03 2.15 2.70
N LYS A 166 10.88 2.08 3.74
CA LYS A 166 12.34 2.23 3.61
C LYS A 166 12.97 1.11 2.78
N GLN A 167 12.40 -0.09 2.82
CA GLN A 167 12.81 -1.24 2.02
C GLN A 167 12.03 -1.31 0.70
N ALA A 168 10.75 -0.94 0.72
CA ALA A 168 9.90 -1.04 -0.44
C ALA A 168 10.27 -0.03 -1.54
N PHE A 169 10.58 1.22 -1.18
CA PHE A 169 10.92 2.23 -2.19
C PHE A 169 12.17 1.87 -3.01
N PRO A 170 13.31 1.44 -2.41
CA PRO A 170 14.45 0.96 -3.20
C PRO A 170 14.10 -0.15 -4.19
N ALA A 171 13.27 -1.11 -3.79
CA ALA A 171 12.83 -2.18 -4.68
C ALA A 171 11.97 -1.64 -5.85
N VAL A 172 11.00 -0.77 -5.55
CA VAL A 172 10.16 -0.10 -6.56
C VAL A 172 11.02 0.71 -7.53
N LYS A 173 11.98 1.48 -7.01
CA LYS A 173 12.89 2.30 -7.80
C LYS A 173 13.70 1.42 -8.76
N ALA A 174 14.34 0.37 -8.26
CA ALA A 174 15.13 -0.55 -9.07
C ALA A 174 14.31 -1.22 -10.17
N VAL A 175 13.06 -1.59 -9.87
CA VAL A 175 12.15 -2.16 -10.88
C VAL A 175 11.82 -1.14 -11.96
N ILE A 176 11.47 0.09 -11.62
CA ILE A 176 11.15 1.14 -12.62
C ILE A 176 12.37 1.50 -13.47
N GLU A 177 13.55 1.62 -12.85
CA GLU A 177 14.80 1.91 -13.57
C GLU A 177 15.17 0.81 -14.59
N ALA A 178 14.68 -0.42 -14.39
CA ALA A 178 14.88 -1.55 -15.29
C ALA A 178 13.76 -1.72 -16.34
N VAL A 179 12.68 -0.95 -16.28
CA VAL A 179 11.57 -1.04 -17.25
C VAL A 179 11.96 -0.36 -18.56
N LEU A 180 11.79 -1.11 -19.67
CA LEU A 180 11.90 -0.64 -21.06
C LEU A 180 10.52 -0.62 -21.72
#